data_AF-A0A7V3CDP7-F1
#
_entry.id   AF-A0A7V3CDP7-F1
#
_cell.length_a   1.000
_cell.length_b   1.000
_cell.length_c   1.000
_cell.angle_alpha   90.00
_cell.angle_beta   90.00
_cell.angle_gamma   90.00
#
_symmetry.space_group_name_H-M   'P 1'
#
loop_
_entity.id
_entity.type
_entity.pdbx_description
1 polymer ?
#
loop_
_entity_poly.entity_id
_entity_poly.type
_entity_poly.pdbx_seq_one_letter_code
_entity_poly.pdbx_strand_id
1 'polypeptide(L)'
;MRIGDTLTEGEALKFVGIPQFSPDLFSRVELKNPIKNKQLQKGLEQLSEEGTSQIFRRKNTSETFIGVVGQLQLEVVKFRLLNEYGADAVFTPMNYSVSRWFHAEDPKAMDEFLRYYSSHVFYDVRGYPMIFFKNDWEREYIQEKHPSFRFYSSLINYEQECL
;
A
#
# COMPACT_ATOMS: atom_id res chain seq x y z
N MET A 1 4.18 23.36 -20.10
CA MET A 1 5.07 23.76 -18.99
C MET A 1 4.55 23.10 -17.73
N ARG A 2 5.30 22.14 -17.17
CA ARG A 2 4.97 21.43 -15.93
C ARG A 2 5.93 21.89 -14.84
N ILE A 3 5.43 22.01 -13.62
CA ILE A 3 6.21 22.25 -12.42
C ILE A 3 7.08 21.01 -12.20
N GLY A 4 8.41 21.18 -12.19
CA GLY A 4 9.37 20.07 -12.10
C GLY A 4 10.80 20.42 -12.50
N ASP A 5 11.03 21.54 -13.19
CA ASP A 5 12.40 21.96 -13.50
C ASP A 5 13.07 22.53 -12.25
N THR A 6 13.87 21.69 -11.59
CA THR A 6 14.83 22.12 -10.56
C THR A 6 16.20 22.24 -11.23
N LEU A 7 16.72 23.46 -11.32
CA LEU A 7 18.14 23.74 -11.53
C LEU A 7 18.87 23.47 -10.20
N THR A 8 19.84 22.56 -10.17
CA THR A 8 20.78 22.44 -9.04
C THR A 8 22.22 22.46 -9.54
N GLU A 9 23.08 23.20 -8.83
CA GLU A 9 24.52 23.03 -8.89
C GLU A 9 24.92 21.91 -7.92
N GLY A 10 25.46 20.81 -8.44
CA GLY A 10 26.50 20.06 -7.73
C GLY A 10 26.14 18.88 -6.82
N GLU A 11 24.87 18.57 -6.54
CA GLU A 11 24.54 17.32 -5.81
C GLU A 11 23.39 16.55 -6.46
N ALA A 12 23.64 15.25 -6.68
CA ALA A 12 22.68 14.27 -7.22
C ALA A 12 21.61 13.93 -6.17
N LEU A 13 20.74 14.89 -5.87
CA LEU A 13 19.50 14.67 -5.16
C LEU A 13 18.58 13.79 -6.02
N LYS A 14 18.63 12.47 -5.81
CA LYS A 14 17.52 11.61 -6.21
C LYS A 14 16.30 12.04 -5.41
N PHE A 15 15.36 12.72 -6.07
CA PHE A 15 14.00 12.88 -5.57
C PHE A 15 13.37 11.49 -5.45
N VAL A 16 13.58 10.83 -4.31
CA VAL A 16 12.73 9.72 -3.88
C VAL A 16 11.37 10.38 -3.63
N GLY A 17 10.33 9.93 -4.34
CA GLY A 17 9.01 10.54 -4.30
C GLY A 17 8.47 10.75 -2.88
N ILE A 18 7.46 11.62 -2.76
CA ILE A 18 6.77 12.01 -1.51
C ILE A 18 6.76 10.84 -0.50
N PRO A 19 7.20 11.05 0.76
CA PRO A 19 7.28 9.99 1.76
C PRO A 19 5.93 9.27 1.88
N GLN A 20 5.93 7.97 1.57
CA GLN A 20 4.75 7.12 1.71
C GLN A 20 4.63 6.70 3.17
N PHE A 21 3.69 7.33 3.87
CA PHE A 21 3.30 6.93 5.23
C PHE A 21 2.42 5.68 5.17
N SER A 22 2.49 4.84 6.21
CA SER A 22 1.56 3.72 6.37
C SER A 22 0.10 4.21 6.34
N PRO A 23 -0.80 3.62 5.53
CA PRO A 23 -2.22 3.97 5.56
C PRO A 23 -2.91 3.52 6.84
N ASP A 24 -4.03 4.18 7.16
CA ASP A 24 -4.86 3.92 8.35
C ASP A 24 -6.24 3.36 7.98
N LEU A 25 -6.74 3.63 6.77
CA LEU A 25 -8.02 3.15 6.28
C LEU A 25 -7.82 2.27 5.05
N PHE A 26 -8.38 1.06 5.12
CA PHE A 26 -8.26 0.07 4.07
C PHE A 26 -9.62 -0.30 3.51
N SER A 27 -9.70 -0.46 2.20
CA SER A 27 -10.91 -0.94 1.53
C SER A 27 -10.59 -1.89 0.40
N ARG A 28 -11.37 -2.96 0.28
CA ARG A 28 -11.39 -3.83 -0.90
C ARG A 28 -12.19 -3.16 -2.01
N VAL A 29 -11.64 -3.14 -3.22
CA VAL A 29 -12.22 -2.48 -4.38
C VAL A 29 -12.73 -3.52 -5.36
N GLU A 30 -14.02 -3.48 -5.65
CA GLU A 30 -14.67 -4.38 -6.61
C GLU A 30 -15.45 -3.57 -7.64
N LEU A 31 -15.23 -3.83 -8.93
CA LEU A 31 -16.03 -3.22 -9.98
C LEU A 31 -17.45 -3.77 -10.00
N LYS A 32 -18.43 -2.89 -10.18
CA LYS A 32 -19.79 -3.33 -10.49
C LYS A 32 -19.90 -3.92 -11.89
N ASN A 33 -19.10 -3.40 -12.83
CA ASN A 33 -19.03 -3.89 -14.21
C ASN A 33 -17.61 -4.41 -14.53
N PRO A 34 -17.42 -5.73 -14.69
CA PRO A 34 -16.12 -6.34 -14.98
C PRO A 34 -15.42 -5.80 -16.24
N ILE A 35 -16.17 -5.29 -17.23
CA ILE A 35 -15.62 -4.78 -18.50
C ILE A 35 -14.72 -3.54 -18.26
N LYS A 36 -14.91 -2.83 -17.15
CA LYS A 36 -14.18 -1.61 -16.80
C LYS A 36 -12.86 -1.85 -16.04
N ASN A 37 -12.38 -3.10 -15.98
CA ASN A 37 -11.17 -3.43 -15.20
C ASN A 37 -9.93 -2.63 -15.64
N LYS A 38 -9.73 -2.44 -16.95
CA LYS A 38 -8.60 -1.63 -17.45
C LYS A 38 -8.67 -0.18 -16.99
N GLN A 39 -9.87 0.40 -16.95
CA GLN A 39 -10.08 1.77 -16.47
C GLN A 39 -9.85 1.89 -14.97
N LEU A 40 -10.31 0.89 -14.18
CA LEU A 40 -10.04 0.84 -12.75
C LEU A 40 -8.54 0.83 -12.48
N GLN A 41 -7.79 -0.12 -13.07
CA GLN A 41 -6.36 -0.25 -12.81
C GLN A 41 -5.63 1.05 -13.17
N LYS A 42 -5.91 1.61 -14.36
CA LYS A 42 -5.32 2.90 -14.79
C LYS A 42 -5.66 4.05 -13.83
N GLY A 43 -6.91 4.14 -13.38
CA GLY A 43 -7.34 5.21 -12.48
C GLY A 43 -6.70 5.09 -11.10
N LEU A 44 -6.65 3.88 -10.54
CA LEU A 44 -5.98 3.63 -9.27
C LEU A 44 -4.48 3.94 -9.35
N GLU A 45 -3.80 3.51 -10.42
CA GLU A 45 -2.37 3.76 -10.63
C GLU A 45 -2.07 5.26 -10.65
N GLN A 46 -2.82 6.05 -11.42
CA GLN A 46 -2.65 7.50 -11.47
C GLN A 46 -2.93 8.17 -10.11
N LEU A 47 -3.99 7.77 -9.42
CA LEU A 47 -4.31 8.29 -8.08
C LEU A 47 -3.25 7.91 -7.03
N SER A 48 -2.57 6.78 -7.22
CA SER A 48 -1.46 6.35 -6.39
C SER A 48 -0.17 7.13 -6.68
N GLU A 49 0.10 7.47 -7.93
CA GLU A 49 1.24 8.31 -8.34
C GLU A 49 1.15 9.72 -7.76
N GLU A 50 -0.07 10.25 -7.63
CA GLU A 50 -0.34 11.54 -6.98
C GLU A 50 -0.19 11.49 -5.45
N GLY A 51 0.05 10.31 -4.85
CA GLY A 51 0.23 10.14 -3.40
C GLY A 51 -1.08 10.23 -2.60
N THR A 52 -2.24 10.26 -3.25
CA THR A 52 -3.54 10.34 -2.56
C THR A 52 -3.95 9.00 -1.94
N SER A 53 -3.42 7.90 -2.48
CA SER A 53 -3.72 6.54 -2.03
C SER A 53 -2.58 5.57 -2.33
N GLN A 54 -2.66 4.38 -1.75
CA GLN A 54 -1.77 3.27 -2.04
C GLN A 54 -2.59 2.07 -2.48
N ILE A 55 -2.10 1.37 -3.50
CA ILE A 55 -2.73 0.15 -4.02
C ILE A 55 -2.03 -1.06 -3.44
N PHE A 56 -2.83 -2.01 -2.99
CA PHE A 56 -2.36 -3.28 -2.49
C PHE A 56 -3.03 -4.46 -3.21
N ARG A 57 -2.31 -5.58 -3.29
CA ARG A 57 -2.79 -6.85 -3.85
C ARG A 57 -2.39 -8.01 -2.94
N ARG A 58 -3.11 -9.13 -3.02
CA ARG A 58 -2.68 -10.38 -2.38
C ARG A 58 -2.00 -11.28 -3.41
N LYS A 59 -1.06 -12.11 -2.96
CA LYS A 59 -0.46 -13.13 -3.84
C LYS A 59 -1.56 -14.06 -4.35
N ASN A 60 -1.50 -14.37 -5.65
CA ASN A 60 -2.39 -15.32 -6.33
C ASN A 60 -3.87 -14.92 -6.35
N THR A 61 -4.22 -13.65 -6.10
CA THR A 61 -5.59 -13.16 -6.28
C THR A 61 -5.62 -11.95 -7.22
N SER A 62 -6.74 -11.74 -7.90
CA SER A 62 -6.99 -10.54 -8.72
C SER A 62 -7.63 -9.41 -7.91
N GLU A 63 -7.71 -9.57 -6.59
CA GLU A 63 -8.34 -8.58 -5.73
C GLU A 63 -7.45 -7.36 -5.59
N THR A 64 -8.09 -6.20 -5.62
CA THR A 64 -7.43 -4.92 -5.45
C THR A 64 -7.91 -4.28 -4.15
N PHE A 65 -6.96 -3.76 -3.39
CA PHE A 65 -7.21 -3.08 -2.13
C PHE A 65 -6.61 -1.69 -2.21
N ILE A 66 -7.22 -0.75 -1.52
CA ILE A 66 -6.73 0.62 -1.40
C ILE A 66 -6.47 0.94 0.07
N GLY A 67 -5.37 1.62 0.34
CA GLY A 67 -5.09 2.25 1.62
C GLY A 67 -5.01 3.75 1.46
N VAL A 68 -5.63 4.48 2.40
CA VAL A 68 -5.52 5.94 2.52
C VAL A 68 -5.27 6.32 3.98
N VAL A 69 -4.78 7.54 4.20
CA VAL A 69 -4.54 8.07 5.56
C VAL A 69 -5.84 8.58 6.20
N GLY A 70 -6.84 8.98 5.41
CA GLY A 70 -8.09 9.50 5.96
C GLY A 70 -9.31 9.37 5.05
N GLN A 71 -10.51 9.48 5.65
CA GLN A 71 -11.79 9.24 4.98
C GLN A 71 -11.96 10.14 3.75
N LEU A 72 -11.55 11.41 3.83
CA LEU A 72 -11.67 12.35 2.72
C LEU A 72 -10.90 11.86 1.48
N GLN A 73 -9.70 11.30 1.66
CA GLN A 73 -8.92 10.75 0.55
C GLN A 73 -9.65 9.57 -0.11
N LEU A 74 -10.30 8.71 0.69
CA LEU A 74 -11.12 7.62 0.16
C LEU A 74 -12.29 8.14 -0.68
N GLU A 75 -12.99 9.17 -0.21
CA GLU A 75 -14.10 9.78 -0.96
C GLU A 75 -13.64 10.47 -2.24
N VAL A 76 -12.49 11.15 -2.21
CA VAL A 76 -11.87 11.74 -3.41
C VAL A 76 -11.54 10.65 -4.43
N VAL A 77 -10.94 9.53 -4.01
CA VAL A 77 -10.63 8.41 -4.92
C VAL A 77 -11.90 7.84 -5.55
N LYS A 78 -12.94 7.55 -4.75
CA LYS A 78 -14.23 7.07 -5.25
C LYS A 78 -14.82 8.02 -6.30
N PHE A 79 -14.84 9.32 -5.98
CA PHE A 79 -15.37 10.34 -6.89
C PHE A 79 -14.58 10.39 -8.20
N ARG A 80 -13.24 10.43 -8.14
CA ARG A 80 -12.41 10.52 -9.34
C ARG A 80 -12.47 9.27 -10.18
N LEU A 81 -12.45 8.08 -9.59
CA LEU A 81 -12.62 6.82 -10.33
C LEU A 81 -13.91 6.78 -11.16
N LEU A 82 -15.02 7.24 -10.57
CA LEU A 82 -16.28 7.30 -11.28
C LEU A 82 -16.27 8.37 -12.38
N ASN A 83 -15.86 9.61 -12.05
CA ASN A 83 -16.04 10.75 -12.94
C ASN A 83 -14.95 10.89 -14.01
N GLU A 84 -13.69 10.59 -13.70
CA GLU A 84 -12.56 10.73 -14.63
C GLU A 84 -12.34 9.45 -15.44
N TYR A 85 -12.63 8.28 -14.86
CA TYR A 85 -12.31 6.98 -15.47
C TYR A 85 -13.55 6.16 -15.85
N GLY A 86 -14.76 6.58 -15.43
CA GLY A 86 -15.98 5.82 -15.66
C GLY A 86 -15.97 4.44 -15.00
N ALA A 87 -15.20 4.28 -13.92
CA ALA A 87 -15.02 3.04 -13.18
C ALA A 87 -15.90 3.09 -11.92
N ASP A 88 -17.13 2.59 -12.03
CA ASP A 88 -18.03 2.44 -10.88
C ASP A 88 -17.63 1.21 -10.06
N ALA A 89 -17.08 1.46 -8.87
CA ALA A 89 -16.55 0.45 -7.97
C ALA A 89 -17.19 0.56 -6.58
N VAL A 90 -17.37 -0.61 -5.96
CA VAL A 90 -17.77 -0.77 -4.57
C VAL A 90 -16.51 -0.85 -3.71
N PHE A 91 -16.50 -0.10 -2.62
CA PHE A 91 -15.43 -0.07 -1.64
C PHE A 91 -15.94 -0.70 -0.35
N THR A 92 -15.49 -1.93 -0.06
CA THR A 92 -15.82 -2.61 1.19
C THR A 92 -14.76 -2.30 2.23
N PRO A 93 -15.10 -1.67 3.38
CA PRO A 93 -14.13 -1.36 4.41
C PRO A 93 -13.54 -2.63 5.01
N MET A 94 -12.27 -2.57 5.42
CA MET A 94 -11.58 -3.66 6.09
C MET A 94 -11.27 -3.28 7.53
N ASN A 95 -11.33 -4.25 8.43
CA ASN A 95 -11.11 -4.04 9.87
C ASN A 95 -9.60 -4.03 10.21
N TYR A 96 -8.83 -3.18 9.55
CA TYR A 96 -7.42 -2.95 9.82
C TYR A 96 -7.21 -1.46 10.13
N SER A 97 -6.34 -1.17 11.08
CA SER A 97 -6.00 0.21 11.48
C SER A 97 -4.49 0.47 11.51
N VAL A 98 -3.67 -0.57 11.41
CA VAL A 98 -2.22 -0.46 11.42
C VAL A 98 -1.66 -1.30 10.30
N SER A 99 -0.66 -0.78 9.59
CA SER A 99 0.04 -1.51 8.55
C SER A 99 1.53 -1.25 8.61
N ARG A 100 2.35 -2.27 8.34
CA ARG A 100 3.81 -2.15 8.37
C ARG A 100 4.43 -2.95 7.25
N TRP A 101 5.43 -2.38 6.59
CA TRP A 101 6.38 -3.20 5.83
C TRP A 101 7.16 -4.07 6.81
N PHE A 102 7.59 -5.24 6.39
CA PHE A 102 8.35 -6.12 7.27
C PHE A 102 9.45 -6.86 6.56
N HIS A 103 10.49 -7.19 7.31
CA HIS A 103 11.64 -7.93 6.82
C HIS A 103 12.24 -8.79 7.93
N ALA A 104 12.81 -9.91 7.54
CA ALA A 104 13.69 -10.75 8.36
C ALA A 104 14.86 -11.21 7.49
N GLU A 105 16.06 -11.23 8.07
CA GLU A 105 17.28 -11.63 7.35
C GLU A 105 17.25 -13.12 6.93
N ASP A 106 16.60 -13.99 7.73
CA ASP A 106 16.47 -15.41 7.42
C ASP A 106 15.34 -15.66 6.40
N PRO A 107 15.66 -16.16 5.19
CA PRO A 107 14.66 -16.46 4.17
C PRO A 107 13.65 -17.53 4.59
N LYS A 108 14.05 -18.49 5.45
CA LYS A 108 13.14 -19.54 5.93
C LYS A 108 12.10 -18.96 6.88
N ALA A 109 12.53 -18.15 7.84
CA ALA A 109 11.62 -17.42 8.72
C ALA A 109 10.65 -16.54 7.91
N MET A 110 11.16 -15.82 6.90
CA MET A 110 10.34 -14.98 6.02
C MET A 110 9.25 -15.79 5.30
N ASP A 111 9.61 -16.94 4.72
CA ASP A 111 8.69 -17.82 4.00
C ASP A 111 7.64 -18.46 4.93
N GLU A 112 8.03 -18.89 6.14
CA GLU A 112 7.10 -19.38 7.16
C GLU A 112 6.10 -18.30 7.61
N PHE A 113 6.59 -17.09 7.88
CA PHE A 113 5.76 -15.95 8.27
C PHE A 113 4.76 -15.58 7.18
N LEU A 114 5.21 -15.52 5.92
CA LEU A 114 4.37 -15.25 4.77
C LEU A 114 3.28 -16.31 4.58
N ARG A 115 3.56 -17.59 4.83
CA ARG A 115 2.55 -18.64 4.81
C ARG A 115 1.55 -18.48 5.94
N TYR A 116 2.04 -18.33 7.17
CA TYR A 116 1.21 -18.29 8.37
C TYR A 116 0.28 -17.07 8.39
N TYR A 117 0.79 -15.88 8.03
CA TYR A 117 0.04 -14.63 8.00
C TYR A 117 -0.49 -14.26 6.61
N SER A 118 -0.53 -15.21 5.66
CA SER A 118 -0.90 -14.95 4.26
C SER A 118 -2.22 -14.18 4.06
N SER A 119 -3.20 -14.34 4.94
CA SER A 119 -4.48 -13.61 4.89
C SER A 119 -4.39 -12.14 5.31
N HIS A 120 -3.34 -11.77 6.05
CA HIS A 120 -3.07 -10.43 6.58
C HIS A 120 -1.92 -9.75 5.82
N VAL A 121 -1.25 -10.47 4.92
CA VAL A 121 -0.16 -9.94 4.11
C VAL A 121 -0.67 -9.47 2.75
N PHE A 122 -0.31 -8.24 2.43
CA PHE A 122 -0.61 -7.55 1.20
C PHE A 122 0.69 -7.06 0.57
N TYR A 123 0.65 -6.77 -0.73
CA TYR A 123 1.80 -6.33 -1.50
C TYR A 123 1.47 -5.00 -2.15
N ASP A 124 2.36 -4.03 -1.98
CA ASP A 124 2.23 -2.74 -2.66
C ASP A 124 2.52 -2.88 -4.18
N VAL A 125 2.45 -1.76 -4.89
CA VAL A 125 2.74 -1.72 -6.34
C VAL A 125 4.17 -2.09 -6.71
N ARG A 126 5.13 -2.01 -5.77
CA ARG A 126 6.53 -2.41 -5.95
C ARG A 126 6.74 -3.90 -5.68
N GLY A 127 5.73 -4.57 -5.12
CA GLY A 127 5.81 -5.97 -4.71
C GLY A 127 6.39 -6.15 -3.31
N TYR A 128 6.50 -5.08 -2.52
CA TYR A 128 6.98 -5.19 -1.14
C TYR A 128 5.87 -5.68 -0.21
N PRO A 129 6.16 -6.68 0.66
CA PRO A 129 5.17 -7.21 1.58
C PRO A 129 4.91 -6.23 2.73
N MET A 130 3.63 -6.01 3.00
CA MET A 130 3.12 -5.36 4.19
C MET A 130 2.16 -6.28 4.92
N ILE A 131 2.22 -6.26 6.25
CA ILE A 131 1.24 -6.93 7.10
C ILE A 131 0.28 -5.89 7.66
N PHE A 132 -1.01 -6.21 7.64
CA PHE A 132 -2.06 -5.38 8.19
C PHE A 132 -2.54 -5.96 9.52
N PHE A 133 -2.72 -5.08 10.50
CA PHE A 133 -3.15 -5.40 11.86
C PHE A 133 -4.43 -4.65 12.20
N LYS A 134 -5.27 -5.27 13.01
CA LYS A 134 -6.54 -4.71 13.49
C LYS A 134 -6.31 -3.51 14.40
N ASN A 135 -5.22 -3.52 15.17
CA ASN A 135 -4.82 -2.49 16.12
C ASN A 135 -3.33 -2.65 16.50
N ASP A 136 -2.80 -1.68 17.25
CA ASP A 136 -1.40 -1.69 17.70
C ASP A 136 -1.07 -2.85 18.65
N TRP A 137 -2.03 -3.31 19.44
CA TRP A 137 -1.82 -4.46 20.33
C TRP A 137 -1.52 -5.75 19.54
N GLU A 138 -2.24 -6.00 18.44
CA GLU A 138 -1.98 -7.16 17.57
C GLU A 138 -0.61 -7.05 16.90
N ARG A 139 -0.20 -5.83 16.50
CA ARG A 139 1.15 -5.56 15.98
C ARG A 139 2.22 -5.92 17.01
N GLU A 140 2.07 -5.45 18.25
CA GLU A 140 3.03 -5.70 19.34
C GLU A 140 3.12 -7.19 19.67
N TYR A 141 1.97 -7.86 19.79
CA TYR A 141 1.92 -9.29 20.04
C TYR A 141 2.65 -10.11 18.96
N ILE A 142 2.48 -9.75 17.69
CA ILE A 142 3.17 -10.42 16.57
C ILE A 142 4.67 -10.11 16.61
N GLN A 143 5.08 -8.88 16.92
CA GLN A 143 6.49 -8.51 17.09
C GLN A 143 7.16 -9.28 18.23
N GLU A 144 6.49 -9.49 19.36
CA GLU A 144 7.00 -10.28 20.48
C GLU A 144 7.19 -11.75 20.11
N LYS A 145 6.26 -12.32 19.33
CA LYS A 145 6.35 -13.70 18.84
C LYS A 145 7.42 -13.91 17.77
N HIS A 146 7.71 -12.88 17.00
CA HIS A 146 8.63 -12.90 15.87
C HIS A 146 9.73 -11.85 16.05
N PRO A 147 10.60 -11.99 17.07
CA PRO A 147 11.60 -10.96 17.40
C PRO A 147 12.67 -10.77 16.33
N SER A 148 12.83 -11.73 15.42
CA SER A 148 13.73 -11.64 14.26
C SER A 148 13.18 -10.77 13.13
N PHE A 149 11.89 -10.40 13.18
CA PHE A 149 11.26 -9.54 12.20
C PHE A 149 11.36 -8.07 12.62
N ARG A 150 11.67 -7.21 11.66
CA ARG A 150 11.56 -5.76 11.79
C ARG A 150 10.31 -5.28 11.07
N PHE A 151 9.55 -4.40 11.72
CA PHE A 151 8.39 -3.73 11.14
C PHE A 151 8.66 -2.24 10.93
N TYR A 152 8.35 -1.75 9.73
CA TYR A 152 8.65 -0.38 9.30
C TYR A 152 7.36 0.39 9.03
N SER A 153 7.30 1.63 9.53
CA SER A 153 6.20 2.58 9.31
C SER A 153 6.44 3.54 8.13
N SER A 154 7.64 3.50 7.54
CA SER A 154 8.04 4.33 6.40
C SER A 154 8.70 3.46 5.35
N LEU A 155 8.28 3.64 4.10
CA LEU A 155 8.88 2.96 2.96
C LEU A 155 10.37 3.28 2.82
N ILE A 156 10.78 4.51 3.12
CA ILE A 156 12.19 4.94 2.99
C ILE A 156 13.08 4.10 3.92
N ASN A 157 12.67 3.90 5.16
CA ASN A 157 13.44 3.11 6.13
C ASN A 157 13.46 1.63 5.72
N TYR A 158 12.33 1.12 5.21
CA TYR A 158 12.26 -0.23 4.69
C TYR A 158 13.24 -0.46 3.54
N GLU A 159 13.24 0.42 2.54
CA GLU A 159 14.14 0.33 1.38
C GLU A 159 15.61 0.45 1.78
N GLN A 160 15.95 1.34 2.73
CA GLN A 160 17.33 1.54 3.19
C GLN A 160 17.91 0.36 3.97
N GLU A 161 17.10 -0.34 4.75
CA GLU A 161 17.56 -1.43 5.60
C GLU A 161 17.44 -2.81 4.94
N CYS A 162 16.63 -2.95 3.90
CA CYS A 162 16.25 -4.26 3.35
C CYS A 162 16.66 -4.51 1.89
N LEU A 163 17.09 -3.48 1.14
CA LEU A 163 17.46 -3.57 -0.28
C LEU A 163 18.89 -3.05 -0.52
#